data_AF-A0A7T8E9E7-F1
#
_entry.id   AF-A0A7T8E9E7-F1
#
_cell.length_a   1.000
_cell.length_b   1.000
_cell.length_c   1.000
_cell.angle_alpha   90.00
_cell.angle_beta   90.00
_cell.angle_gamma   90.00
#
_symmetry.space_group_name_H-M   'P 1'
#
loop_
_entity.id
_entity.type
_entity.pdbx_description
1 polymer ?
#
loop_
_entity_poly.entity_id
_entity_poly.type
_entity_poly.pdbx_seq_one_letter_code
_entity_poly.pdbx_strand_id
1 'polypeptide(L)'
;MSFGTVSQTGLLLALVAAATLSGCGQQTLDNSQDVAAALATGGGSTSPQATERELPTFDCNALGERASSIEMLICQEPELAKLDQQLAEVYAKASDKAVNEQPPLLKAEQRGWIKGRNECWKSEDKLQCTRDSYQRRIVELQARYHLVASSGPVFFACDGNPANELVTTFFETEPATMIAERGDRSILMFSVPSGSGAKYQGGDYSFWEHQGEARVTWGYGAEEMLCKPTTQDDK
;
A
#
# COMPACT_ATOMS: atom_id res chain seq x y z
N MET A 1 31.62 52.69 -5.67
CA MET A 1 30.84 53.25 -4.54
C MET A 1 29.69 54.05 -5.12
N SER A 2 28.46 53.54 -5.07
CA SER A 2 27.24 54.35 -4.95
C SER A 2 26.08 53.41 -4.66
N PHE A 3 25.44 53.60 -3.53
CA PHE A 3 24.36 52.78 -2.99
C PHE A 3 23.01 53.30 -3.50
N GLY A 4 22.15 52.39 -3.97
CA GLY A 4 20.74 52.67 -4.30
C GLY A 4 19.84 52.41 -3.08
N THR A 5 18.93 53.35 -2.83
CA THR A 5 18.13 53.52 -1.61
C THR A 5 16.84 52.70 -1.57
N VAL A 6 16.45 52.33 -0.35
CA VAL A 6 15.18 51.71 0.06
C VAL A 6 14.08 52.78 0.12
N SER A 7 12.86 52.46 -0.33
CA SER A 7 11.67 53.28 -0.14
C SER A 7 10.64 52.56 0.72
N GLN A 8 10.26 53.20 1.83
CA GLN A 8 9.34 52.74 2.85
C GLN A 8 8.33 53.87 3.10
N THR A 9 7.05 53.63 2.81
CA THR A 9 5.87 54.42 3.21
C THR A 9 4.66 53.48 3.06
N GLY A 10 3.62 53.44 3.88
CA GLY A 10 3.23 54.20 5.05
C GLY A 10 1.94 53.57 5.62
N LEU A 11 1.77 53.75 6.93
CA LEU A 11 0.75 53.22 7.82
C LEU A 11 -0.62 53.92 7.61
N LEU A 12 -1.74 53.21 7.69
CA LEU A 12 -3.09 53.79 7.90
C LEU A 12 -3.91 52.92 8.86
N LEU A 13 -4.13 53.45 10.07
CA LEU A 13 -5.12 53.02 11.06
C LEU A 13 -6.47 53.71 10.82
N ALA A 14 -7.59 52.99 11.01
CA ALA A 14 -8.86 53.46 11.58
C ALA A 14 -9.79 52.24 11.77
N LEU A 15 -10.05 51.78 13.01
CA LEU A 15 -11.12 52.18 13.96
C LEU A 15 -12.50 51.56 13.70
N VAL A 16 -12.75 50.48 14.46
CA VAL A 16 -13.95 50.12 15.27
C VAL A 16 -15.33 50.65 14.85
N ALA A 17 -16.29 49.74 14.66
CA ALA A 17 -17.70 49.97 14.99
C ALA A 17 -18.34 48.74 15.63
N ALA A 18 -19.14 48.99 16.66
CA ALA A 18 -19.53 48.11 17.75
C ALA A 18 -20.77 47.24 17.47
N ALA A 19 -20.89 46.17 18.26
CA ALA A 19 -22.04 45.28 18.35
C ALA A 19 -23.25 45.94 19.06
N THR A 20 -24.45 45.56 18.65
CA THR A 20 -25.66 45.62 19.50
C THR A 20 -26.42 44.30 19.42
N LEU A 21 -26.39 43.57 20.55
CA LEU A 21 -27.29 42.46 20.87
C LEU A 21 -28.58 43.05 21.47
N SER A 22 -29.75 42.54 21.06
CA SER A 22 -31.03 42.88 21.67
C SER A 22 -31.99 41.69 21.69
N GLY A 23 -32.55 41.43 22.88
CA GLY A 23 -33.74 40.62 23.16
C GLY A 23 -33.44 39.17 23.58
N CYS A 24 -33.32 38.78 24.86
CA CYS A 24 -34.28 38.74 25.99
C CYS A 24 -35.51 37.85 25.79
N GLY A 25 -35.51 36.71 26.49
CA GLY A 25 -36.68 35.84 26.73
C GLY A 25 -36.27 34.60 27.52
N GLN A 26 -36.41 34.64 28.86
CA GLN A 26 -36.00 33.62 29.82
C GLN A 26 -37.23 32.91 30.42
N GLN A 27 -36.99 31.69 30.93
CA GLN A 27 -37.76 30.93 31.95
C GLN A 27 -38.88 30.04 31.37
N THR A 28 -39.10 28.80 31.80
CA THR A 28 -38.94 28.19 33.14
C THR A 28 -38.64 26.69 33.04
N LEU A 29 -37.97 26.15 34.07
CA LEU A 29 -38.05 24.72 34.43
C LEU A 29 -39.31 24.56 35.28
N ASP A 30 -40.23 23.67 34.88
CA ASP A 30 -41.22 23.12 35.80
C ASP A 30 -41.44 21.63 35.52
N ASN A 31 -41.57 20.91 36.62
CA ASN A 31 -41.57 19.47 36.78
C ASN A 31 -42.99 19.08 37.20
N SER A 32 -43.70 18.26 36.42
CA SER A 32 -44.55 17.16 36.91
C SER A 32 -45.49 16.59 35.83
N GLN A 33 -45.40 15.26 35.70
CA GLN A 33 -46.51 14.32 35.51
C GLN A 33 -47.38 14.41 34.25
N ASP A 34 -47.10 13.52 33.30
CA ASP A 34 -48.15 12.71 32.66
C ASP A 34 -47.66 11.27 32.51
N VAL A 35 -48.17 10.41 33.40
CA VAL A 35 -48.16 8.96 33.30
C VAL A 35 -49.45 8.55 32.61
N ALA A 36 -49.37 8.04 31.38
CA ALA A 36 -50.41 7.18 30.82
C ALA A 36 -49.80 6.15 29.88
N ALA A 37 -50.02 4.89 30.24
CA ALA A 37 -49.48 3.70 29.62
C ALA A 37 -50.02 3.44 28.21
N ALA A 38 -49.14 2.97 27.32
CA ALA A 38 -49.52 2.07 26.25
C ALA A 38 -48.47 0.95 26.15
N LEU A 39 -48.82 -0.19 26.74
CA LEU A 39 -48.17 -1.47 26.55
C LEU A 39 -48.37 -1.88 25.08
N ALA A 40 -47.32 -1.80 24.28
CA ALA A 40 -47.20 -2.58 23.05
C ALA A 40 -45.88 -3.35 23.12
N THR A 41 -45.99 -4.58 23.57
CA THR A 41 -45.00 -5.64 23.42
C THR A 41 -44.78 -5.91 21.94
N GLY A 42 -43.92 -5.13 21.29
CA GLY A 42 -43.33 -5.46 20.01
C GLY A 42 -42.03 -6.20 20.25
N GLY A 43 -42.11 -7.51 20.46
CA GLY A 43 -40.96 -8.41 20.46
C GLY A 43 -40.34 -8.45 19.07
N GLY A 44 -39.52 -7.45 18.73
CA GLY A 44 -38.64 -7.50 17.59
C GLY A 44 -37.58 -8.56 17.88
N SER A 45 -37.82 -9.79 17.41
CA SER A 45 -36.79 -10.81 17.31
C SER A 45 -35.73 -10.32 16.32
N THR A 46 -34.74 -9.57 16.80
CA THR A 46 -33.45 -9.46 16.11
C THR A 46 -32.80 -10.83 16.23
N SER A 47 -33.12 -11.70 15.27
CA SER A 47 -32.35 -12.92 15.07
C SER A 47 -30.89 -12.51 14.90
N PRO A 48 -29.93 -13.11 15.63
CA PRO A 48 -28.52 -12.90 15.33
C PRO A 48 -28.33 -13.26 13.86
N GLN A 49 -27.98 -12.29 13.02
CA GLN A 49 -27.44 -12.62 11.71
C GLN A 49 -26.20 -13.46 12.01
N ALA A 50 -26.26 -14.74 11.63
CA ALA A 50 -25.06 -15.55 11.56
C ALA A 50 -24.15 -14.84 10.57
N THR A 51 -23.15 -14.11 11.06
CA THR A 51 -22.07 -13.61 10.24
C THR A 51 -21.47 -14.83 9.57
N GLU A 52 -21.67 -14.94 8.25
CA GLU A 52 -21.04 -15.98 7.44
C GLU A 52 -19.54 -15.83 7.69
N ARG A 53 -18.91 -16.90 8.20
CA ARG A 53 -17.48 -16.84 8.50
C ARG A 53 -16.75 -16.80 7.18
N GLU A 54 -15.89 -15.80 7.00
CA GLU A 54 -14.94 -15.79 5.91
C GLU A 54 -14.06 -17.04 5.98
N LEU A 55 -14.08 -17.85 4.93
CA LEU A 55 -13.30 -19.07 4.81
C LEU A 55 -12.22 -18.90 3.74
N PRO A 56 -11.02 -19.45 3.94
CA PRO A 56 -9.99 -19.44 2.92
C PRO A 56 -10.38 -20.28 1.70
N THR A 57 -9.60 -20.18 0.63
CA THR A 57 -9.82 -20.88 -0.64
C THR A 57 -9.55 -22.37 -0.59
N PHE A 58 -8.95 -22.85 0.50
CA PHE A 58 -8.74 -24.27 0.77
C PHE A 58 -9.70 -24.79 1.85
N ASP A 59 -10.02 -26.09 1.79
CA ASP A 59 -10.92 -26.71 2.76
C ASP A 59 -10.24 -26.92 4.11
N CYS A 60 -10.60 -26.08 5.08
CA CYS A 60 -10.14 -26.17 6.47
C CYS A 60 -10.42 -27.51 7.14
N ASN A 61 -11.50 -28.19 6.79
CA ASN A 61 -11.86 -29.48 7.38
C ASN A 61 -11.04 -30.62 6.78
N ALA A 62 -10.59 -30.49 5.53
CA ALA A 62 -9.81 -31.50 4.84
C ALA A 62 -8.34 -31.57 5.31
N LEU A 63 -7.83 -30.56 6.02
CA LEU A 63 -6.44 -30.52 6.47
C LEU A 63 -6.12 -31.60 7.53
N GLY A 64 -7.06 -31.86 8.43
CA GLY A 64 -6.90 -32.83 9.53
C GLY A 64 -5.60 -32.63 10.31
N GLU A 65 -4.93 -33.74 10.66
CA GLU A 65 -3.66 -33.73 11.41
C GLU A 65 -2.44 -33.23 10.61
N ARG A 66 -2.61 -33.00 9.30
CA ARG A 66 -1.51 -32.51 8.43
C ARG A 66 -1.44 -30.99 8.35
N ALA A 67 -2.42 -30.30 8.94
CA ALA A 67 -2.48 -28.85 8.94
C ALA A 67 -1.22 -28.26 9.60
N SER A 68 -0.53 -27.37 8.91
CA SER A 68 0.44 -26.52 9.60
C SER A 68 -0.28 -25.59 10.58
N SER A 69 0.42 -25.14 11.62
CA SER A 69 -0.13 -24.17 12.57
C SER A 69 -0.56 -22.86 11.89
N ILE A 70 0.09 -22.49 10.78
CA ILE A 70 -0.27 -21.31 9.98
C ILE A 70 -1.53 -21.54 9.15
N GLU A 71 -1.72 -22.72 8.56
CA GLU A 71 -2.97 -23.04 7.86
C GLU A 71 -4.16 -23.09 8.81
N MET A 72 -3.98 -23.64 10.02
CA MET A 72 -5.02 -23.58 11.05
C MET A 72 -5.33 -22.15 11.49
N LEU A 73 -4.32 -21.29 11.61
CA LEU A 73 -4.50 -19.88 11.91
C LEU A 73 -5.32 -19.18 10.81
N ILE A 74 -5.00 -19.44 9.53
CA ILE A 74 -5.75 -18.88 8.40
C ILE A 74 -7.22 -19.32 8.43
N CYS A 75 -7.51 -20.57 8.82
CA CYS A 75 -8.88 -21.06 8.98
C CYS A 75 -9.66 -20.41 10.13
N GLN A 76 -8.98 -19.85 11.13
CA GLN A 76 -9.60 -19.29 12.33
C GLN A 76 -9.75 -17.78 12.27
N GLU A 77 -8.86 -17.11 11.54
CA GLU A 77 -8.77 -15.65 11.45
C GLU A 77 -9.45 -15.12 10.17
N PRO A 78 -10.63 -14.45 10.27
CA PRO A 78 -11.37 -13.98 9.11
C PRO A 78 -10.56 -13.04 8.19
N GLU A 79 -9.67 -12.22 8.76
CA GLU A 79 -8.81 -11.34 7.97
C GLU A 79 -7.83 -12.12 7.09
N LEU A 80 -7.27 -13.23 7.59
CA LEU A 80 -6.35 -14.06 6.82
C LEU A 80 -7.08 -14.87 5.76
N ALA A 81 -8.29 -15.35 6.05
CA ALA A 81 -9.15 -16.00 5.07
C ALA A 81 -9.48 -15.06 3.89
N LYS A 82 -9.82 -13.80 4.17
CA LYS A 82 -10.05 -12.78 3.15
C LYS A 82 -8.79 -12.50 2.30
N LEU A 83 -7.62 -12.42 2.92
CA LEU A 83 -6.36 -12.25 2.20
C LEU A 83 -6.03 -13.46 1.30
N ASP A 84 -6.38 -14.67 1.72
CA ASP A 84 -6.23 -15.87 0.89
C ASP A 84 -7.14 -15.82 -0.34
N GLN A 85 -8.41 -15.43 -0.18
CA GLN A 85 -9.35 -15.22 -1.29
C GLN A 85 -8.81 -14.15 -2.26
N GLN A 86 -8.38 -13.01 -1.74
CA GLN A 86 -7.82 -11.93 -2.56
C GLN A 86 -6.58 -12.39 -3.34
N LEU A 87 -5.67 -13.14 -2.69
CA LEU A 87 -4.50 -13.66 -3.37
C LEU A 87 -4.88 -14.65 -4.47
N ALA A 88 -5.89 -15.50 -4.27
CA ALA A 88 -6.37 -16.42 -5.31
C ALA A 88 -6.90 -15.69 -6.54
N GLU A 89 -7.66 -14.59 -6.36
CA GLU A 89 -8.12 -13.75 -7.47
C GLU A 89 -6.97 -13.11 -8.24
N VAL A 90 -5.98 -12.56 -7.53
CA VAL A 90 -4.79 -11.95 -8.14
C VAL A 90 -3.95 -13.00 -8.86
N TYR A 91 -3.78 -14.18 -8.26
CA TYR A 91 -3.05 -15.29 -8.85
C TYR A 91 -3.73 -15.82 -10.13
N ALA A 92 -5.06 -15.86 -10.17
CA ALA A 92 -5.80 -16.22 -11.39
C ALA A 92 -5.49 -15.24 -12.53
N LYS A 93 -5.59 -13.93 -12.28
CA LYS A 93 -5.26 -12.88 -13.26
C LYS A 93 -3.79 -12.93 -13.69
N ALA A 94 -2.88 -13.20 -12.76
CA ALA A 94 -1.46 -13.39 -13.08
C ALA A 94 -1.24 -14.63 -13.96
N SER A 95 -1.95 -15.72 -13.67
CA SER A 95 -1.88 -16.96 -14.45
C SER A 95 -2.33 -16.78 -15.89
N ASP A 96 -3.38 -15.98 -16.13
CA ASP A 96 -3.85 -15.65 -17.48
C ASP A 96 -2.78 -14.91 -18.31
N LYS A 97 -1.95 -14.10 -17.65
CA LYS A 97 -0.83 -13.39 -18.29
C LYS A 97 0.43 -14.24 -18.43
N ALA A 98 0.62 -15.21 -17.54
CA ALA A 98 1.78 -16.09 -17.50
C ALA A 98 1.73 -17.26 -18.49
N VAL A 99 0.64 -17.42 -19.27
CA VAL A 99 0.42 -18.58 -20.16
C VAL A 99 1.60 -18.85 -21.10
N ASN A 100 2.27 -17.78 -21.58
CA ASN A 100 3.40 -17.87 -22.50
C ASN A 100 4.75 -17.53 -21.85
N GLU A 101 4.81 -17.48 -20.52
CA GLU A 101 6.06 -17.20 -19.79
C GLU A 101 7.09 -18.32 -20.03
N GLN A 102 8.32 -17.94 -20.36
CA GLN A 102 9.41 -18.88 -20.64
C GLN A 102 10.64 -18.53 -19.78
N PRO A 103 10.98 -19.35 -18.77
CA PRO A 103 10.28 -20.57 -18.32
C PRO A 103 8.95 -20.28 -17.58
N PRO A 104 8.01 -21.23 -17.49
CA PRO A 104 6.74 -21.04 -16.78
C PRO A 104 6.91 -21.12 -15.25
N LEU A 105 7.40 -20.03 -14.65
CA LEU A 105 7.83 -20.01 -13.24
C LEU A 105 6.70 -19.78 -12.24
N LEU A 106 5.66 -19.01 -12.60
CA LEU A 106 4.62 -18.55 -11.67
C LEU A 106 4.07 -19.64 -10.74
N LYS A 107 3.73 -20.82 -11.30
CA LYS A 107 3.18 -21.93 -10.52
C LYS A 107 4.19 -22.51 -9.54
N ALA A 108 5.45 -22.61 -9.94
CA ALA A 108 6.52 -23.10 -9.08
C ALA A 108 6.80 -22.11 -7.95
N GLU A 109 6.86 -20.82 -8.26
CA GLU A 109 7.03 -19.74 -7.30
C GLU A 109 5.88 -19.66 -6.30
N GLN A 110 4.63 -19.78 -6.75
CA GLN A 110 3.48 -19.76 -5.85
C GLN A 110 3.53 -20.90 -4.83
N ARG A 111 3.94 -22.10 -5.25
CA ARG A 111 4.15 -23.23 -4.34
C ARG A 111 5.29 -22.96 -3.36
N GLY A 112 6.38 -22.32 -3.81
CA GLY A 112 7.48 -21.89 -2.96
C GLY A 112 7.02 -20.87 -1.92
N TRP A 113 6.23 -19.89 -2.35
CA TRP A 113 5.65 -18.87 -1.48
C TRP A 113 4.75 -19.47 -0.40
N ILE A 114 3.86 -20.42 -0.72
CA ILE A 114 3.01 -21.09 0.29
C ILE A 114 3.86 -21.73 1.40
N LYS A 115 4.96 -22.40 1.02
CA LYS A 115 5.91 -22.96 2.00
C LYS A 115 6.55 -21.85 2.84
N GLY A 116 7.00 -20.77 2.20
CA GLY A 116 7.58 -19.61 2.87
C GLY A 116 6.63 -18.92 3.85
N ARG A 117 5.35 -18.74 3.47
CA ARG A 117 4.29 -18.23 4.37
C ARG A 117 4.16 -19.13 5.60
N ASN A 118 4.17 -20.44 5.41
CA ASN A 118 4.04 -21.37 6.53
C ASN A 118 5.22 -21.30 7.51
N GLU A 119 6.41 -20.82 7.11
CA GLU A 119 7.55 -20.56 8.02
C GLU A 119 7.27 -19.48 9.08
N CYS A 120 6.17 -18.72 8.95
CA CYS A 120 5.69 -17.83 10.01
C CYS A 120 5.41 -18.56 11.33
N TRP A 121 5.36 -19.89 11.35
CA TRP A 121 5.29 -20.67 12.61
C TRP A 121 6.43 -20.35 13.58
N LYS A 122 7.57 -19.87 13.06
CA LYS A 122 8.76 -19.46 13.82
C LYS A 122 8.66 -18.05 14.42
N SER A 123 7.70 -17.24 13.95
CA SER A 123 7.50 -15.88 14.44
C SER A 123 6.85 -15.89 15.83
N GLU A 124 7.22 -14.93 16.68
CA GLU A 124 6.50 -14.66 17.92
C GLU A 124 5.08 -14.15 17.61
N ASP A 125 4.96 -13.24 16.63
CA ASP A 125 3.68 -12.79 16.08
C ASP A 125 3.39 -13.50 14.75
N LYS A 126 2.70 -14.64 14.85
CA LYS A 126 2.33 -15.48 13.70
C LYS A 126 1.25 -14.81 12.84
N LEU A 127 0.34 -14.06 13.46
CA LEU A 127 -0.75 -13.38 12.77
C LEU A 127 -0.19 -12.28 11.87
N GLN A 128 0.63 -11.40 12.43
CA GLN A 128 1.25 -10.32 11.67
C GLN A 128 2.19 -10.85 10.57
N CYS A 129 3.04 -11.83 10.88
CA CYS A 129 3.91 -12.45 9.86
C CYS A 129 3.10 -13.01 8.68
N THR A 130 1.99 -13.72 8.96
CA THR A 130 1.15 -14.32 7.93
C THR A 130 0.45 -13.24 7.10
N ARG A 131 -0.09 -12.20 7.76
CA ARG A 131 -0.69 -11.03 7.11
C ARG A 131 0.30 -10.35 6.14
N ASP A 132 1.50 -10.05 6.61
CA ASP A 132 2.54 -9.41 5.80
C ASP A 132 2.96 -10.27 4.60
N SER A 133 3.03 -11.59 4.79
CA SER A 133 3.34 -12.54 3.72
C SER A 133 2.31 -12.53 2.58
N TYR A 134 1.02 -12.49 2.93
CA TYR A 134 -0.06 -12.34 1.94
C TYR A 134 -0.01 -10.99 1.23
N GLN A 135 0.05 -9.90 2.00
CA GLN A 135 0.05 -8.54 1.45
C GLN A 135 1.21 -8.33 0.46
N ARG A 136 2.42 -8.76 0.85
CA ARG A 136 3.59 -8.68 -0.03
C ARG A 136 3.39 -9.49 -1.32
N ARG A 137 2.83 -10.70 -1.25
CA ARG A 137 2.63 -11.53 -2.44
C ARG A 137 1.55 -10.98 -3.38
N ILE A 138 0.47 -10.45 -2.82
CA ILE A 138 -0.59 -9.78 -3.58
C ILE A 138 0.00 -8.62 -4.38
N VAL A 139 0.73 -7.74 -3.71
CA VAL A 139 1.37 -6.57 -4.33
C VAL A 139 2.43 -6.97 -5.35
N GLU A 140 3.24 -7.98 -5.04
CA GLU A 140 4.23 -8.52 -5.99
C GLU A 140 3.58 -8.98 -7.29
N LEU A 141 2.53 -9.80 -7.21
CA LEU A 141 1.84 -10.31 -8.40
C LEU A 141 1.13 -9.17 -9.15
N GLN A 142 0.55 -8.21 -8.42
CA GLN A 142 -0.06 -7.03 -9.04
C GLN A 142 0.94 -6.23 -9.88
N ALA A 143 2.14 -5.99 -9.35
CA ALA A 143 3.19 -5.26 -10.06
C ALA A 143 3.78 -6.09 -11.21
N ARG A 144 4.29 -7.30 -10.94
CA ARG A 144 4.99 -8.13 -11.93
C ARG A 144 4.11 -8.50 -13.13
N TYR A 145 2.81 -8.67 -12.92
CA TYR A 145 1.87 -8.99 -13.99
C TYR A 145 1.06 -7.76 -14.45
N HIS A 146 1.40 -6.54 -14.04
CA HIS A 146 0.71 -5.31 -14.43
C HIS A 146 -0.82 -5.44 -14.29
N LEU A 147 -1.29 -5.78 -13.09
CA LEU A 147 -2.71 -5.99 -12.75
C LEU A 147 -3.35 -4.77 -12.10
N VAL A 148 -2.59 -3.67 -11.97
CA VAL A 148 -3.02 -2.37 -11.47
C VAL A 148 -2.54 -1.28 -12.43
N ALA A 149 -3.02 -0.05 -12.25
CA ALA A 149 -2.52 1.08 -13.01
C ALA A 149 -1.01 1.28 -12.75
N SER A 150 -0.30 1.66 -13.81
CA SER A 150 1.15 1.86 -13.78
C SER A 150 1.56 3.09 -14.59
N SER A 151 2.64 3.75 -14.18
CA SER A 151 3.28 4.83 -14.93
C SER A 151 4.71 4.45 -15.33
N GLY A 152 5.10 4.82 -16.54
CA GLY A 152 6.36 4.42 -17.17
C GLY A 152 6.17 3.55 -18.43
N PRO A 153 7.24 2.93 -18.95
CA PRO A 153 8.59 2.95 -18.39
C PRO A 153 9.23 4.34 -18.46
N VAL A 154 9.98 4.71 -17.42
CA VAL A 154 10.88 5.86 -17.42
C VAL A 154 12.30 5.34 -17.60
N PHE A 155 13.01 5.87 -18.59
CA PHE A 155 14.38 5.47 -18.92
C PHE A 155 15.36 6.45 -18.30
N PHE A 156 16.39 5.94 -17.64
CA PHE A 156 17.46 6.75 -17.05
C PHE A 156 18.83 6.33 -17.59
N ALA A 157 19.71 7.32 -17.81
CA ALA A 157 21.13 7.10 -18.02
C ALA A 157 21.87 7.34 -16.70
N CYS A 158 22.60 6.32 -16.23
CA CYS A 158 23.31 6.38 -14.96
C CYS A 158 24.81 6.66 -15.14
N ASP A 159 25.37 7.49 -14.25
CA ASP A 159 26.76 7.93 -14.25
C ASP A 159 27.21 8.59 -15.56
N GLY A 160 26.27 9.27 -16.24
CA GLY A 160 26.51 9.94 -17.52
C GLY A 160 26.74 9.00 -18.71
N ASN A 161 26.43 7.71 -18.57
CA ASN A 161 26.59 6.71 -19.63
C ASN A 161 25.21 6.19 -20.09
N PRO A 162 24.78 6.48 -21.33
CA PRO A 162 23.51 5.96 -21.87
C PRO A 162 23.43 4.43 -21.93
N ALA A 163 24.56 3.72 -22.05
CA ALA A 163 24.58 2.26 -22.02
C ALA A 163 24.39 1.70 -20.60
N ASN A 164 24.58 2.51 -19.56
CA ASN A 164 24.24 2.19 -18.18
C ASN A 164 22.78 2.56 -17.92
N GLU A 165 21.88 1.90 -18.64
CA GLU A 165 20.45 2.19 -18.63
C GLU A 165 19.76 1.57 -17.41
N LEU A 166 18.90 2.36 -16.76
CA LEU A 166 17.95 1.90 -15.76
C LEU A 166 16.54 2.20 -16.27
N VAL A 167 15.69 1.18 -16.34
CA VAL A 167 14.29 1.29 -16.74
C VAL A 167 13.41 1.12 -15.52
N THR A 168 12.49 2.05 -15.27
CA THR A 168 11.60 1.96 -14.11
C THR A 168 10.14 2.03 -14.50
N THR A 169 9.31 1.20 -13.87
CA THR A 169 7.85 1.29 -13.94
C THR A 169 7.29 1.39 -12.52
N PHE A 170 6.39 2.33 -12.28
CA PHE A 170 5.76 2.56 -10.97
C PHE A 170 4.32 2.06 -11.00
N PHE A 171 3.84 1.49 -9.90
CA PHE A 171 2.54 0.82 -9.80
C PHE A 171 1.72 1.35 -8.62
N GLU A 172 0.43 1.56 -8.86
CA GLU A 172 -0.55 2.00 -7.85
C GLU A 172 -1.01 0.84 -6.93
N THR A 173 -0.04 0.14 -6.34
CA THR A 173 -0.27 -0.88 -5.29
C THR A 173 -0.32 -0.24 -3.91
N GLU A 174 -0.70 -1.00 -2.88
CA GLU A 174 -0.64 -0.56 -1.47
C GLU A 174 0.24 -1.50 -0.62
N PRO A 175 1.42 -1.05 -0.16
CA PRO A 175 2.06 0.23 -0.48
C PRO A 175 2.48 0.31 -1.95
N ALA A 176 2.73 1.53 -2.44
CA ALA A 176 3.14 1.76 -3.82
C ALA A 176 4.44 1.00 -4.13
N THR A 177 4.53 0.45 -5.35
CA THR A 177 5.71 -0.30 -5.78
C THR A 177 6.30 0.25 -7.06
N MET A 178 7.55 -0.11 -7.30
CA MET A 178 8.19 0.06 -8.59
C MET A 178 8.92 -1.22 -8.98
N ILE A 179 9.02 -1.47 -10.28
CA ILE A 179 9.97 -2.43 -10.84
C ILE A 179 11.07 -1.62 -11.51
N ALA A 180 12.31 -1.92 -11.14
CA ALA A 180 13.50 -1.36 -11.76
C ALA A 180 14.24 -2.47 -12.51
N GLU A 181 14.64 -2.19 -13.76
CA GLU A 181 15.32 -3.13 -14.64
C GLU A 181 16.64 -2.54 -15.11
N ARG A 182 17.72 -3.31 -14.98
CA ARG A 182 19.06 -2.94 -15.45
C ARG A 182 19.86 -4.19 -15.77
N GLY A 183 20.32 -4.29 -17.03
CA GLY A 183 20.88 -5.53 -17.57
C GLY A 183 19.85 -6.67 -17.49
N ASP A 184 20.27 -7.83 -16.99
CA ASP A 184 19.41 -9.02 -16.89
C ASP A 184 18.61 -9.11 -15.58
N ARG A 185 18.58 -8.04 -14.78
CA ARG A 185 17.92 -8.03 -13.46
C ARG A 185 16.70 -7.14 -13.44
N SER A 186 15.62 -7.65 -12.87
CA SER A 186 14.36 -6.95 -12.61
C SER A 186 14.03 -7.04 -11.12
N ILE A 187 14.01 -5.89 -10.43
CA ILE A 187 13.89 -5.79 -8.98
C ILE A 187 12.59 -5.06 -8.62
N LEU A 188 11.74 -5.72 -7.85
CA LEU A 188 10.58 -5.10 -7.20
C LEU A 188 11.03 -4.35 -5.95
N MET A 189 10.61 -3.09 -5.82
CA MET A 189 10.87 -2.25 -4.65
C MET A 189 9.56 -1.64 -4.14
N PHE A 190 9.49 -1.40 -2.83
CA PHE A 190 8.34 -0.81 -2.15
C PHE A 190 8.64 0.63 -1.78
N SER A 191 7.64 1.50 -1.85
CA SER A 191 7.78 2.88 -1.37
C SER A 191 8.11 2.89 0.11
N VAL A 192 9.05 3.73 0.51
CA VAL A 192 9.42 3.93 1.91
C VAL A 192 9.34 5.43 2.25
N PRO A 193 9.06 5.79 3.52
CA PRO A 193 9.04 7.18 3.94
C PRO A 193 10.34 7.91 3.58
N SER A 194 10.22 9.13 3.07
CA SER A 194 11.34 10.00 2.70
C SER A 194 11.05 11.43 3.18
N GLY A 195 12.10 12.19 3.51
CA GLY A 195 11.96 13.61 3.87
C GLY A 195 11.69 14.52 2.67
N SER A 196 11.94 14.04 1.45
CA SER A 196 11.64 14.73 0.19
C SER A 196 11.83 13.78 -1.00
N GLY A 197 10.99 13.93 -2.03
CA GLY A 197 11.05 13.09 -3.23
C GLY A 197 10.49 11.68 -3.02
N ALA A 198 10.57 10.84 -4.04
CA ALA A 198 10.03 9.48 -3.99
C ALA A 198 11.16 8.46 -3.75
N LYS A 199 11.08 7.71 -2.63
CA LYS A 199 12.05 6.67 -2.29
C LYS A 199 11.41 5.29 -2.30
N TYR A 200 12.08 4.35 -2.93
CA TYR A 200 11.71 2.95 -3.00
C TYR A 200 12.89 2.07 -2.59
N GLN A 201 12.60 0.95 -1.93
CA GLN A 201 13.60 0.00 -1.47
C GLN A 201 13.14 -1.44 -1.61
N GLY A 202 14.05 -2.33 -1.99
CA GLY A 202 13.85 -3.77 -2.03
C GLY A 202 15.14 -4.49 -1.68
N GLY A 203 15.26 -5.02 -0.46
CA GLY A 203 16.52 -5.61 0.03
C GLY A 203 17.66 -4.57 0.02
N ASP A 204 18.79 -4.94 -0.60
CA ASP A 204 19.97 -4.07 -0.77
C ASP A 204 19.88 -3.14 -2.00
N TYR A 205 18.70 -3.05 -2.63
CA TYR A 205 18.47 -2.17 -3.75
C TYR A 205 17.66 -0.96 -3.31
N SER A 206 18.02 0.23 -3.79
CA SER A 206 17.28 1.45 -3.51
C SER A 206 17.22 2.37 -4.72
N PHE A 207 16.14 3.12 -4.80
CA PHE A 207 15.92 4.20 -5.76
C PHE A 207 15.36 5.40 -5.00
N TRP A 208 15.97 6.57 -5.16
CA TRP A 208 15.49 7.81 -4.56
C TRP A 208 15.54 8.95 -5.57
N GLU A 209 14.37 9.34 -6.07
CA GLU A 209 14.23 10.50 -6.96
C GLU A 209 14.02 11.76 -6.14
N HIS A 210 14.76 12.81 -6.50
CA HIS A 210 14.59 14.16 -5.99
C HIS A 210 15.06 15.19 -7.02
N GLN A 211 14.15 16.09 -7.43
CA GLN A 211 14.42 17.21 -8.35
C GLN A 211 14.90 16.80 -9.75
N GLY A 212 14.38 15.70 -10.30
CA GLY A 212 14.68 15.24 -11.66
C GLY A 212 15.97 14.43 -11.77
N GLU A 213 16.59 14.05 -10.65
CA GLU A 213 17.70 13.11 -10.59
C GLU A 213 17.39 11.99 -9.59
N ALA A 214 17.83 10.77 -9.91
CA ALA A 214 17.66 9.61 -9.05
C ALA A 214 19.00 9.11 -8.53
N ARG A 215 19.08 8.90 -7.21
CA ARG A 215 20.17 8.14 -6.55
C ARG A 215 19.78 6.68 -6.47
N VAL A 216 20.66 5.79 -6.95
CA VAL A 216 20.34 4.37 -7.05
C VAL A 216 21.47 3.52 -6.47
N THR A 217 21.10 2.57 -5.60
CA THR A 217 22.00 1.50 -5.15
C THR A 217 21.57 0.19 -5.79
N TRP A 218 22.46 -0.46 -6.54
CA TRP A 218 22.12 -1.68 -7.30
C TRP A 218 22.61 -2.97 -6.63
N GLY A 219 22.24 -3.17 -5.37
CA GLY A 219 22.53 -4.37 -4.59
C GLY A 219 23.63 -4.19 -3.54
N TYR A 220 23.91 -5.27 -2.80
CA TYR A 220 24.80 -5.24 -1.64
C TYR A 220 26.21 -4.76 -2.00
N GLY A 221 26.69 -3.75 -1.28
CA GLY A 221 28.03 -3.19 -1.46
C GLY A 221 28.26 -2.41 -2.76
N ALA A 222 27.22 -2.20 -3.58
CA ALA A 222 27.31 -1.37 -4.76
C ALA A 222 27.49 0.11 -4.39
N GLU A 223 28.33 0.83 -5.12
CA GLU A 223 28.39 2.28 -5.04
C GLU A 223 27.07 2.89 -5.55
N GLU A 224 26.69 4.02 -4.96
CA GLU A 224 25.52 4.78 -5.40
C GLU A 224 25.79 5.42 -6.77
N MET A 225 24.88 5.21 -7.72
CA MET A 225 24.92 5.83 -9.05
C MET A 225 23.92 6.97 -9.17
N LEU A 226 24.29 7.98 -9.97
CA LEU A 226 23.44 9.13 -10.28
C LEU A 226 22.79 8.92 -11.65
N CYS A 227 21.46 8.86 -11.67
CA CYS A 227 20.68 8.53 -12.84
C CYS A 227 19.80 9.71 -13.25
N LYS A 228 19.86 10.09 -14.52
CA LYS A 228 19.04 11.18 -15.08
C LYS A 228 18.02 10.63 -16.07
N PRO A 229 16.75 11.07 -16.03
CA PRO A 229 15.77 10.73 -17.05
C PRO A 229 16.31 11.07 -18.43
N THR A 230 16.14 10.15 -19.36
CA THR A 230 16.45 10.34 -20.79
C THR A 230 15.17 10.65 -21.54
N THR A 231 15.25 11.51 -22.55
CA THR A 231 14.12 11.73 -23.44
C THR A 231 14.14 10.69 -24.56
N GLN A 232 12.98 10.43 -25.18
CA GLN A 232 12.87 9.49 -26.30
C GLN A 232 13.83 9.83 -27.46
N ASP A 233 14.25 11.09 -27.57
CA ASP A 233 15.14 11.61 -28.62
C ASP A 233 16.64 11.36 -28.33
N ASP A 234 16.99 10.88 -27.13
CA ASP A 234 18.37 10.60 -26.71
C ASP A 234 18.80 9.13 -26.97
N LYS A 235 17.93 8.32 -27.59
CA LYS A 235 18.18 6.91 -27.98
C LYS A 235 18.51 6.79 -29.46
#